data_AF-A0A9X5PZY1-F1
#
_entry.id   AF-A0A9X5PZY1-F1
#
_cell.length_a   1.000
_cell.length_b   1.000
_cell.length_c   1.000
_cell.angle_alpha   90.00
_cell.angle_beta   90.00
_cell.angle_gamma   90.00
#
_symmetry.space_group_name_H-M   'P 1'
#
loop_
_entity.id
_entity.type
_entity.pdbx_description
1 polymer ?
#
loop_
_entity_poly.entity_id
_entity_poly.type
_entity_poly.pdbx_seq_one_letter_code
_entity_poly.pdbx_strand_id
1 'polypeptide(L)'
;MNRKIKIHTLGPKGTNCEKAGYLWLESKKVDGDVELYSTLEDALIEVRKNTHDLLLGCAVYPNLHKIVFENLDFLEIQDSFVMPTWNMVLAKNHSSSSNMEELTIACHPAPSHLAYTYSQDVRFVSSNVQAALECISGNVTACITTLKAAQDNNLKIMQDFGEIPMCFTIHGHRD
;
A
#
# COMPACT_ATOMS: atom_id res chain seq x y z
N MET A 1 9.11 -32.00 -2.03
CA MET A 1 8.54 -30.92 -1.20
C MET A 1 8.09 -29.83 -2.15
N ASN A 2 6.80 -29.52 -2.23
CA ASN A 2 6.35 -28.34 -3.00
C ASN A 2 6.95 -27.11 -2.32
N ARG A 3 7.82 -26.39 -3.04
CA ARG A 3 8.44 -25.17 -2.54
C ARG A 3 7.36 -24.07 -2.56
N LYS A 4 7.16 -23.38 -1.44
CA LYS A 4 6.19 -22.28 -1.33
C LYS A 4 6.66 -21.10 -2.19
N ILE A 5 5.72 -20.47 -2.91
CA ILE A 5 5.97 -19.23 -3.66
C ILE A 5 6.07 -18.06 -2.67
N LYS A 6 7.00 -17.13 -2.90
CA LYS A 6 7.03 -15.86 -2.18
C LYS A 6 6.67 -14.71 -3.10
N ILE A 7 5.80 -13.83 -2.64
CA ILE A 7 5.50 -12.57 -3.29
C ILE A 7 6.17 -11.45 -2.50
N HIS A 8 7.12 -10.77 -3.12
CA HIS A 8 7.80 -9.62 -2.54
C HIS A 8 7.09 -8.33 -2.98
N THR A 9 6.73 -7.47 -2.03
CA THR A 9 5.97 -6.26 -2.33
C THR A 9 6.19 -5.13 -1.32
N LEU A 10 5.58 -3.98 -1.58
CA LEU A 10 5.69 -2.78 -0.76
C LEU A 10 4.89 -2.90 0.54
N GLY A 11 5.59 -2.72 1.65
CA GLY A 11 5.02 -2.60 2.99
C GLY A 11 4.57 -1.17 3.33
N PRO A 12 4.29 -0.88 4.61
CA PRO A 12 4.30 -1.81 5.75
C PRO A 12 3.11 -2.78 5.74
N LYS A 13 2.93 -3.56 6.80
CA LYS A 13 1.75 -4.43 7.00
C LYS A 13 0.45 -3.60 6.98
N GLY A 14 -0.61 -4.18 6.42
CA GLY A 14 -1.93 -3.58 6.28
C GLY A 14 -2.14 -2.78 4.99
N THR A 15 -1.18 -2.76 4.07
CA THR A 15 -1.30 -2.04 2.79
C THR A 15 -2.17 -2.77 1.78
N ASN A 16 -2.59 -2.04 0.74
CA ASN A 16 -3.26 -2.64 -0.41
C ASN A 16 -2.35 -3.58 -1.21
N CYS A 17 -1.02 -3.35 -1.18
CA CYS A 17 -0.05 -4.24 -1.82
C CYS A 17 0.02 -5.60 -1.11
N GLU A 18 0.04 -5.62 0.24
CA GLU A 18 -0.03 -6.86 1.01
C GLU A 18 -1.34 -7.62 0.71
N LYS A 19 -2.48 -6.93 0.75
CA LYS A 19 -3.79 -7.50 0.38
C LYS A 19 -3.76 -8.10 -1.03
N ALA A 20 -3.19 -7.39 -2.00
CA ALA A 20 -3.09 -7.85 -3.38
C ALA A 20 -2.24 -9.12 -3.52
N GLY A 21 -1.14 -9.23 -2.77
CA GLY A 21 -0.29 -10.42 -2.76
C GLY A 21 -1.04 -11.66 -2.31
N TYR A 22 -1.72 -11.57 -1.15
CA TYR A 22 -2.51 -12.69 -0.64
C TYR A 22 -3.70 -13.04 -1.56
N LEU A 23 -4.38 -12.03 -2.13
CA LEU A 23 -5.47 -12.27 -3.08
C LEU A 23 -4.98 -13.01 -4.33
N TRP A 24 -3.79 -12.66 -4.84
CA TRP A 24 -3.23 -13.36 -5.99
C TRP A 24 -2.93 -14.82 -5.67
N LEU A 25 -2.27 -15.10 -4.52
CA LEU A 25 -1.99 -16.47 -4.07
C LEU A 25 -3.26 -17.31 -3.96
N GLU A 26 -4.31 -16.74 -3.34
CA GLU A 26 -5.62 -17.38 -3.22
C GLU A 26 -6.24 -17.66 -4.60
N SER A 27 -6.21 -16.68 -5.50
CA SER A 27 -6.78 -16.80 -6.85
C SER A 27 -6.12 -17.90 -7.69
N LYS A 28 -4.80 -18.10 -7.49
CA LYS A 28 -4.01 -19.14 -8.17
C LYS A 28 -4.06 -20.48 -7.47
N LYS A 29 -4.65 -20.55 -6.27
CA LYS A 29 -4.68 -21.76 -5.41
C LYS A 29 -3.28 -22.32 -5.14
N VAL A 30 -2.32 -21.42 -4.92
CA VAL A 30 -0.93 -21.78 -4.61
C VAL A 30 -0.62 -21.46 -3.15
N ASP A 31 0.12 -22.35 -2.50
CA ASP A 31 0.62 -22.10 -1.14
C ASP A 31 1.85 -21.18 -1.23
N GLY A 32 1.81 -20.08 -0.47
CA GLY A 32 2.82 -19.05 -0.51
C GLY A 32 2.68 -18.03 0.62
N ASP A 33 3.59 -17.07 0.62
CA ASP A 33 3.62 -16.00 1.61
C ASP A 33 3.96 -14.65 0.95
N VAL A 34 3.65 -13.55 1.65
CA VAL A 34 3.94 -12.19 1.20
C VAL A 34 5.02 -11.56 2.07
N GLU A 35 6.15 -11.20 1.46
CA GLU A 35 7.24 -10.49 2.11
C GLU A 35 7.19 -8.99 1.80
N LEU A 36 7.35 -8.16 2.84
CA LEU A 36 7.12 -6.71 2.78
C LEU A 36 8.43 -5.94 2.87
N TYR A 37 8.56 -4.94 2.00
CA TYR A 37 9.77 -4.12 1.86
C TYR A 37 9.47 -2.63 1.91
N SER A 38 10.49 -1.83 2.22
CA SER A 38 10.43 -0.37 2.15
C SER A 38 10.27 0.17 0.73
N THR A 39 10.84 -0.53 -0.25
CA THR A 39 10.77 -0.18 -1.68
C THR A 39 10.63 -1.45 -2.52
N LEU A 40 10.12 -1.33 -3.75
CA LEU A 40 10.08 -2.46 -4.68
C LEU A 40 11.49 -2.81 -5.20
N GLU A 41 12.40 -1.84 -5.19
CA GLU A 41 13.81 -1.99 -5.53
C GLU A 41 14.51 -2.92 -4.53
N ASP A 42 14.24 -2.77 -3.21
CA ASP A 42 14.74 -3.69 -2.18
C ASP A 42 14.17 -5.10 -2.36
N ALA A 43 12.88 -5.20 -2.68
CA ALA A 43 12.19 -6.47 -2.94
C ALA A 43 12.81 -7.21 -4.15
N LEU A 44 13.15 -6.47 -5.21
CA LEU A 44 13.71 -7.03 -6.44
C LEU A 44 15.06 -7.73 -6.22
N ILE A 45 15.84 -7.31 -5.21
CA ILE A 45 17.11 -7.95 -4.86
C ILE A 45 16.89 -9.43 -4.50
N GLU A 46 15.80 -9.74 -3.79
CA GLU A 46 15.47 -11.12 -3.40
C GLU A 46 14.86 -11.91 -4.57
N VAL A 47 13.96 -11.28 -5.33
CA VAL A 47 13.39 -11.89 -6.54
C VAL A 47 14.51 -12.32 -7.50
N ARG A 48 15.54 -11.49 -7.71
CA ARG A 48 16.68 -11.82 -8.57
C ARG A 48 17.45 -13.08 -8.11
N LYS A 49 17.48 -13.38 -6.80
CA LYS A 49 18.19 -14.54 -6.23
C LYS A 49 17.41 -15.84 -6.34
N ASN A 50 16.08 -15.77 -6.41
CA ASN A 50 15.19 -16.93 -6.41
C ASN A 50 14.27 -16.92 -7.62
N THR A 51 14.48 -17.84 -8.55
CA THR A 51 13.73 -17.91 -9.82
C THR A 51 12.23 -18.20 -9.68
N HIS A 52 11.78 -18.61 -8.50
CA HIS A 52 10.38 -18.93 -8.20
C HIS A 52 9.65 -17.83 -7.42
N ASP A 53 10.38 -16.80 -6.99
CA ASP A 53 9.83 -15.67 -6.26
C ASP A 53 9.27 -14.64 -7.24
N LEU A 54 8.23 -13.93 -6.82
CA LEU A 54 7.53 -12.96 -7.64
C LEU A 54 7.61 -11.57 -7.02
N LEU A 55 7.69 -10.53 -7.86
CA LEU A 55 7.51 -9.14 -7.43
C LEU A 55 6.06 -8.73 -7.69
N LEU A 56 5.41 -8.13 -6.70
CA LEU A 56 4.10 -7.49 -6.89
C LEU A 56 4.26 -5.98 -6.80
N GLY A 57 3.85 -5.28 -7.85
CA GLY A 57 3.83 -3.82 -7.93
C GLY A 57 2.43 -3.27 -8.19
N CYS A 58 2.05 -2.22 -7.47
CA CYS A 58 0.92 -1.38 -7.84
C CYS A 58 1.24 -0.65 -9.16
N ALA A 59 0.31 -0.63 -10.13
CA ALA A 59 0.56 -0.07 -11.46
C ALA A 59 0.92 1.43 -11.44
N VAL A 60 0.53 2.15 -10.39
CA VAL A 60 0.85 3.57 -10.18
C VAL A 60 2.09 3.78 -9.29
N TYR A 61 2.88 2.75 -9.03
CA TYR A 61 4.16 2.91 -8.32
C TYR A 61 5.12 3.79 -9.14
N PRO A 62 5.66 4.91 -8.59
CA PRO A 62 6.37 5.92 -9.38
C PRO A 62 7.52 5.39 -10.23
N ASN A 63 8.28 4.41 -9.71
CA ASN A 63 9.46 3.86 -10.37
C ASN A 63 9.22 2.51 -11.06
N LEU A 64 7.96 2.08 -11.23
CA LEU A 64 7.69 0.74 -11.80
C LEU A 64 8.27 0.59 -13.20
N HIS A 65 8.23 1.65 -14.01
CA HIS A 65 8.84 1.68 -15.32
C HIS A 65 10.34 1.40 -15.27
N LYS A 66 11.08 1.99 -14.32
CA LYS A 66 12.53 1.73 -14.16
C LYS A 66 12.80 0.29 -13.76
N ILE A 67 12.04 -0.21 -12.77
CA ILE A 67 12.13 -1.61 -12.32
C ILE A 67 12.00 -2.58 -13.51
N VAL A 68 11.05 -2.35 -14.41
CA VAL A 68 10.87 -3.23 -15.58
C VAL A 68 11.99 -3.03 -16.61
N PHE A 69 12.22 -1.79 -17.07
CA PHE A 69 13.11 -1.53 -18.20
C PHE A 69 14.60 -1.72 -17.87
N GLU A 70 15.02 -1.57 -16.61
CA GLU A 70 16.41 -1.78 -16.20
C GLU A 70 16.72 -3.27 -15.91
N ASN A 71 15.72 -4.15 -15.94
CA ASN A 71 15.84 -5.56 -15.58
C ASN A 71 15.27 -6.50 -16.67
N LEU A 72 15.22 -6.03 -17.92
CA LEU A 72 14.67 -6.81 -19.05
C LEU A 72 15.42 -8.11 -19.35
N ASP A 73 16.64 -8.26 -18.84
CA ASP A 73 17.47 -9.46 -18.98
C ASP A 73 16.89 -10.67 -18.25
N PHE A 74 16.17 -10.44 -17.15
CA PHE A 74 15.60 -11.55 -16.35
C PHE A 74 14.14 -11.33 -15.92
N LEU A 75 13.62 -10.11 -15.88
CA LEU A 75 12.30 -9.81 -15.34
C LEU A 75 11.25 -9.60 -16.44
N GLU A 76 10.07 -10.20 -16.28
CA GLU A 76 8.90 -9.94 -17.12
C GLU A 76 7.60 -9.86 -16.31
N ILE A 77 6.59 -9.19 -16.87
CA ILE A 77 5.24 -9.21 -16.31
C ILE A 77 4.60 -10.54 -16.69
N GLN A 78 4.24 -11.33 -15.69
CA GLN A 78 3.59 -12.63 -15.86
C GLN A 78 2.08 -12.57 -15.69
N ASP A 79 1.57 -11.57 -14.94
CA ASP A 79 0.14 -11.39 -14.70
C ASP A 79 -0.20 -9.94 -14.32
N SER A 80 -1.47 -9.59 -14.44
CA SER A 80 -2.01 -8.33 -13.92
C SER A 80 -3.49 -8.50 -13.55
N PHE A 81 -3.91 -7.81 -12.50
CA PHE A 81 -5.30 -7.87 -12.05
C PHE A 81 -5.73 -6.55 -11.42
N VAL A 82 -7.03 -6.29 -11.46
CA VAL A 82 -7.66 -5.16 -10.78
C VAL A 82 -8.40 -5.69 -9.56
N MET A 83 -8.20 -5.06 -8.41
CA MET A 83 -8.99 -5.35 -7.22
C MET A 83 -9.42 -4.05 -6.51
N PRO A 84 -10.53 -4.08 -5.76
CA PRO A 84 -10.85 -2.96 -4.88
C PRO A 84 -9.83 -2.83 -3.75
N THR A 85 -9.30 -1.63 -3.57
CA THR A 85 -8.51 -1.28 -2.39
C THR A 85 -9.36 -1.32 -1.14
N TRP A 86 -8.74 -1.31 0.04
CA TRP A 86 -9.44 -0.82 1.23
C TRP A 86 -10.01 0.58 0.97
N ASN A 87 -11.18 0.87 1.55
CA ASN A 87 -11.78 2.20 1.41
C ASN A 87 -10.81 3.27 1.88
N MET A 88 -10.77 4.39 1.16
CA MET A 88 -10.09 5.59 1.64
C MET A 88 -10.99 6.32 2.62
N VAL A 89 -10.42 6.77 3.75
CA VAL A 89 -11.18 7.43 4.81
C VAL A 89 -10.42 8.65 5.33
N LEU A 90 -11.19 9.64 5.79
CA LEU A 90 -10.70 10.64 6.74
C LEU A 90 -10.99 10.10 8.14
N ALA A 91 -9.96 9.98 8.96
CA ALA A 91 -10.08 9.51 10.33
C ALA A 91 -9.35 10.45 11.30
N LYS A 92 -9.80 10.45 12.56
CA LYS A 92 -9.14 11.20 13.64
C LYS A 92 -8.95 10.36 14.89
N ASN A 93 -8.03 10.81 15.74
CA ASN A 93 -7.89 10.26 17.08
C ASN A 93 -9.13 10.59 17.93
N HIS A 94 -9.63 9.63 18.71
CA HIS A 94 -10.77 9.83 19.60
C HIS A 94 -10.51 10.93 20.65
N SER A 95 -9.26 11.08 21.09
CA SER A 95 -8.86 12.09 22.07
C SER A 95 -8.72 13.50 21.48
N SER A 96 -8.79 13.65 20.15
CA SER A 96 -8.70 14.97 19.51
C SER A 96 -10.01 15.75 19.70
N SER A 97 -9.94 16.73 20.61
CA SER A 97 -10.95 17.76 20.84
C SER A 97 -10.93 18.89 19.80
N SER A 98 -10.06 18.79 18.79
CA SER A 98 -9.90 19.79 17.75
C SER A 98 -11.20 19.94 16.95
N ASN A 99 -11.64 21.18 16.78
CA ASN A 99 -12.72 21.53 15.85
C ASN A 99 -12.25 21.26 14.40
N MET A 100 -13.20 21.05 13.50
CA MET A 100 -12.92 20.77 12.08
C MET A 100 -12.07 21.85 11.38
N GLU A 101 -12.03 23.07 11.93
CA GLU A 101 -11.35 24.23 11.34
C GLU A 101 -9.83 24.26 11.60
N GLU A 102 -9.31 23.43 12.51
CA GLU A 102 -7.88 23.39 12.89
C GLU A 102 -7.29 21.98 12.76
N LEU A 103 -7.62 21.28 11.66
CA LEU A 103 -7.06 19.96 11.40
C LEU A 103 -5.63 20.06 10.86
N THR A 104 -4.67 19.36 11.47
CA THR A 104 -3.42 18.98 10.81
C THR A 104 -3.61 17.56 10.30
N ILE A 105 -3.42 17.33 8.99
CA ILE A 105 -3.76 16.05 8.35
C ILE A 105 -2.50 15.34 7.84
N ALA A 106 -2.21 14.15 8.35
CA ALA A 106 -1.22 13.27 7.71
C ALA A 106 -1.82 12.60 6.46
N CYS A 107 -1.07 12.59 5.36
CA CYS A 107 -1.56 12.05 4.09
C CYS A 107 -0.41 11.49 3.24
N HIS A 108 -0.62 10.38 2.55
CA HIS A 108 0.27 10.00 1.45
C HIS A 108 0.09 11.00 0.27
N PRO A 109 1.12 11.29 -0.54
CA PRO A 109 0.98 12.24 -1.64
C PRO A 109 -0.14 11.91 -2.65
N ALA A 110 -0.38 10.62 -2.93
CA ALA A 110 -1.36 10.22 -3.95
C ALA A 110 -2.81 10.69 -3.65
N PRO A 111 -3.38 10.50 -2.45
CA PRO A 111 -4.71 11.02 -2.12
C PRO A 111 -4.71 12.45 -1.54
N SER A 112 -3.66 13.25 -1.73
CA SER A 112 -3.50 14.58 -1.11
C SER A 112 -4.67 15.54 -1.36
N HIS A 113 -5.31 15.46 -2.52
CA HIS A 113 -6.49 16.27 -2.83
C HIS A 113 -7.66 16.05 -1.84
N LEU A 114 -7.82 14.83 -1.31
CA LEU A 114 -8.81 14.56 -0.27
C LEU A 114 -8.48 15.31 1.01
N ALA A 115 -7.20 15.36 1.41
CA ALA A 115 -6.76 16.09 2.61
C ALA A 115 -7.00 17.60 2.46
N TYR A 116 -6.65 18.19 1.31
CA TYR A 116 -6.82 19.61 1.04
C TYR A 116 -8.28 20.10 1.03
N THR A 117 -9.24 19.18 0.94
CA THR A 117 -10.67 19.50 1.10
C THR A 117 -11.02 19.91 2.55
N TYR A 118 -10.22 19.50 3.53
CA TYR A 118 -10.49 19.70 4.96
C TYR A 118 -9.46 20.58 5.67
N SER A 119 -8.23 20.66 5.16
CA SER A 119 -7.20 21.52 5.75
C SER A 119 -6.12 21.91 4.76
N GLN A 120 -5.54 23.09 4.95
CA GLN A 120 -4.31 23.51 4.27
C GLN A 120 -3.04 23.01 4.96
N ASP A 121 -3.13 22.59 6.23
CA ASP A 121 -2.01 22.00 6.99
C ASP A 121 -1.96 20.47 6.76
N VAL A 122 -1.35 20.08 5.64
CA VAL A 122 -1.17 18.68 5.24
C VAL A 122 0.29 18.26 5.41
N ARG A 123 0.51 17.20 6.20
CA ARG A 123 1.83 16.59 6.41
C ARG A 123 1.97 15.32 5.58
N PHE A 124 2.94 15.32 4.66
CA PHE A 124 3.16 14.16 3.80
C PHE A 124 3.91 13.05 4.51
N VAL A 125 3.43 11.82 4.32
CA VAL A 125 4.03 10.59 4.85
C VAL A 125 4.17 9.53 3.76
N SER A 126 4.97 8.50 4.02
CA SER A 126 5.34 7.47 3.04
C SER A 126 4.22 6.49 2.68
N SER A 127 3.17 6.34 3.50
CA SER A 127 2.06 5.44 3.21
C SER A 127 0.79 5.85 3.96
N ASN A 128 -0.37 5.32 3.53
CA ASN A 128 -1.64 5.48 4.25
C ASN A 128 -1.57 4.87 5.66
N VAL A 129 -0.86 3.75 5.84
CA VAL A 129 -0.66 3.14 7.16
C VAL A 129 0.16 4.07 8.06
N GLN A 130 1.24 4.67 7.54
CA GLN A 130 2.02 5.67 8.29
C GLN A 130 1.14 6.87 8.70
N ALA A 131 0.21 7.30 7.84
CA ALA A 131 -0.70 8.40 8.17
C ALA A 131 -1.58 8.08 9.39
N ALA A 132 -2.08 6.84 9.49
CA ALA A 132 -2.83 6.39 10.66
C ALA A 132 -1.95 6.35 11.93
N LEU A 133 -0.70 5.90 11.79
CA LEU A 133 0.27 5.85 12.89
C LEU A 133 0.61 7.25 13.43
N GLU A 134 0.81 8.25 12.56
CA GLU A 134 1.00 9.64 12.98
C GLU A 134 -0.21 10.19 13.74
N CYS A 135 -1.43 9.83 13.32
CA CYS A 135 -2.66 10.31 13.95
C CYS A 135 -2.88 9.69 15.34
N ILE A 136 -2.70 8.38 15.48
CA ILE A 136 -2.86 7.72 16.79
C ILE A 136 -1.76 8.14 17.78
N SER A 137 -0.56 8.46 17.28
CA SER A 137 0.54 8.98 18.09
C SER A 137 0.33 10.43 18.54
N GLY A 138 -0.69 11.12 18.02
CA GLY A 138 -1.00 12.51 18.35
C GLY A 138 -0.09 13.54 17.66
N ASN A 139 0.72 13.11 16.69
CA ASN A 139 1.58 14.02 15.91
C ASN A 139 0.76 14.91 14.98
N VAL A 140 -0.40 14.42 14.55
CA VAL A 140 -1.41 15.13 13.75
C VAL A 140 -2.80 14.88 14.33
N THR A 141 -3.77 15.75 14.02
CA THR A 141 -5.13 15.63 14.57
C THR A 141 -6.03 14.72 13.74
N ALA A 142 -5.75 14.58 12.45
CA ALA A 142 -6.45 13.67 11.54
C ALA A 142 -5.52 13.06 10.49
N CYS A 143 -6.00 12.08 9.74
CA CYS A 143 -5.29 11.49 8.62
C CYS A 143 -6.22 11.07 7.48
N ILE A 144 -5.72 11.16 6.25
CA ILE A 144 -6.26 10.40 5.12
C ILE A 144 -5.55 9.06 5.10
N THR A 145 -6.31 7.98 5.29
CA THR A 145 -5.77 6.62 5.42
C THR A 145 -6.73 5.59 4.81
N THR A 146 -6.42 4.30 4.92
CA THR A 146 -7.34 3.23 4.55
C THR A 146 -8.23 2.84 5.73
N LEU A 147 -9.43 2.33 5.45
CA LEU A 147 -10.35 1.82 6.47
C LEU A 147 -9.68 0.76 7.37
N LYS A 148 -8.90 -0.15 6.77
CA LYS A 148 -8.14 -1.16 7.52
C LYS A 148 -7.16 -0.53 8.50
N ALA A 149 -6.36 0.44 8.06
CA ALA A 149 -5.38 1.11 8.91
C ALA A 149 -6.06 1.94 10.01
N ALA A 150 -7.18 2.60 9.71
CA ALA A 150 -7.97 3.31 10.71
C ALA A 150 -8.51 2.35 11.78
N GLN A 151 -9.06 1.20 11.38
CA GLN A 151 -9.57 0.18 12.29
C GLN A 151 -8.46 -0.44 13.15
N ASP A 152 -7.32 -0.80 12.55
CA ASP A 152 -6.18 -1.39 13.26
C ASP A 152 -5.58 -0.45 14.31
N ASN A 153 -5.72 0.86 14.11
CA ASN A 153 -5.25 1.90 15.04
C ASN A 153 -6.39 2.51 15.87
N ASN A 154 -7.59 1.91 15.84
CA ASN A 154 -8.77 2.36 16.59
C ASN A 154 -9.04 3.88 16.42
N LEU A 155 -8.97 4.36 15.18
CA LEU A 155 -9.27 5.76 14.83
C LEU A 155 -10.77 5.94 14.56
N LYS A 156 -11.30 7.12 14.90
CA LYS A 156 -12.68 7.49 14.58
C LYS A 156 -12.78 7.89 13.11
N ILE A 157 -13.54 7.13 12.34
CA ILE A 157 -13.85 7.46 10.94
C ILE A 157 -14.79 8.67 10.91
N MET A 158 -14.42 9.68 10.13
CA MET A 158 -15.19 10.92 9.95
C MET A 158 -15.89 10.95 8.61
N GLN A 159 -15.21 10.48 7.56
CA GLN A 159 -15.74 10.36 6.21
C GLN A 159 -15.17 9.09 5.57
N ASP A 160 -16.03 8.33 4.91
CA ASP A 160 -15.64 7.23 4.03
C ASP A 160 -15.80 7.68 2.57
N PHE A 161 -14.72 7.56 1.79
CA PHE A 161 -14.68 7.92 0.37
C PHE A 161 -14.85 6.70 -0.55
N GLY A 162 -14.97 5.49 0.02
CA GLY A 162 -15.11 4.25 -0.72
C GLY A 162 -13.77 3.67 -1.21
N GLU A 163 -13.89 2.51 -1.85
CA GLU A 163 -12.78 1.80 -2.49
C GLU A 163 -12.40 2.43 -3.83
N ILE A 164 -11.13 2.23 -4.22
CA ILE A 164 -10.63 2.58 -5.55
C ILE A 164 -10.25 1.28 -6.25
N PRO A 165 -10.81 0.97 -7.43
CA PRO A 165 -10.31 -0.13 -8.25
C PRO A 165 -8.85 0.17 -8.65
N MET A 166 -7.92 -0.68 -8.24
CA MET A 166 -6.50 -0.48 -8.48
C MET A 166 -5.89 -1.67 -9.22
N CYS A 167 -5.07 -1.38 -10.24
CA CYS A 167 -4.34 -2.38 -10.99
C CYS A 167 -3.04 -2.76 -10.26
N PHE A 168 -2.79 -4.05 -10.15
CA PHE A 168 -1.56 -4.63 -9.64
C PHE A 168 -0.94 -5.53 -10.71
N THR A 169 0.38 -5.59 -10.72
CA THR A 169 1.20 -6.32 -11.68
C THR A 169 2.05 -7.34 -10.94
N ILE A 170 2.15 -8.54 -11.51
CA ILE A 170 3.01 -9.62 -11.03
C ILE A 170 4.16 -9.77 -12.01
N HIS A 171 5.38 -9.74 -11.49
CA HIS A 171 6.60 -9.89 -12.27
C HIS A 171 7.36 -11.11 -11.77
N GLY A 172 7.95 -11.86 -12.69
CA GLY A 172 8.73 -13.05 -12.38
C GLY A 172 9.94 -13.17 -13.30
N HIS A 173 10.72 -14.23 -13.10
CA HIS A 173 11.82 -14.55 -14.01
C HIS A 173 11.27 -14.93 -15.38
N ARG A 174 11.95 -14.47 -16.43
CA ARG A 174 11.74 -14.90 -17.81
C ARG A 174 12.14 -16.35 -17.96
N ASP A 175 11.33 -17.08 -18.72
CA ASP A 175 11.66 -18.44 -19.17
C ASP A 175 12.72 -18.45 -20.29
#